data_AF-A0A960S281-F1
#
_entry.id   AF-A0A960S281-F1
#
_cell.length_a   1.000
_cell.length_b   1.000
_cell.length_c   1.000
_cell.angle_alpha   90.00
_cell.angle_beta   90.00
_cell.angle_gamma   90.00
#
_symmetry.space_group_name_H-M   'P 1'
#
loop_
_entity.id
_entity.type
_entity.pdbx_description
1 polymer ?
#
loop_
_entity_poly.entity_id
_entity_poly.type
_entity_poly.pdbx_seq_one_letter_code
_entity_poly.pdbx_strand_id
1 'polypeptide(L)'
;MQEFHWQRYPKAEALLEKALDEALALNPELNQLSQDLLDKTSSRLFDWVDYISLSPAYEEAFINEGYEEVHTTQHYRVLYHPGAQFPKVVIEDNAEKVSGVAVTVDSIEDFFLARGEKGHPEGSYLATFRRALVSKSQGVNFWVVERREGTHIESEVLSDHAVLKRLQALSMWALRNRNLEDENEAFSQAFEVAEKMVSLVGEGLSAWFVLEVERKYWQMKNRAGQVQKARQDTLGMGWSNHDHHTFRSSRAHFQALVRL
;
A
#
# COMPACT_ATOMS: atom_id res chain seq x y z
N MET A 1 -23.00 -18.38 -9.66
CA MET A 1 -22.29 -17.55 -8.67
C MET A 1 -22.73 -18.02 -7.30
N GLN A 2 -21.82 -18.47 -6.45
CA GLN A 2 -22.13 -18.68 -5.03
C GLN A 2 -22.46 -17.31 -4.41
N GLU A 3 -23.39 -17.30 -3.46
CA GLU A 3 -23.79 -16.08 -2.74
C GLU A 3 -22.63 -15.63 -1.84
N PHE A 4 -22.14 -14.42 -2.04
CA PHE A 4 -21.02 -13.88 -1.25
C PHE A 4 -21.54 -13.41 0.10
N HIS A 5 -21.08 -14.06 1.18
CA HIS A 5 -21.43 -13.70 2.55
C HIS A 5 -20.36 -12.80 3.17
N TRP A 6 -20.74 -11.55 3.47
CA TRP A 6 -19.89 -10.63 4.22
C TRP A 6 -19.67 -11.17 5.65
N GLN A 7 -18.41 -11.51 5.96
CA GLN A 7 -18.00 -12.00 7.26
C GLN A 7 -17.03 -11.01 7.91
N ARG A 8 -17.09 -10.93 9.25
CA ARG A 8 -16.11 -10.20 10.07
C ARG A 8 -15.10 -11.18 10.65
N TYR A 9 -13.86 -10.71 10.84
CA TYR A 9 -12.73 -11.52 11.32
C TYR A 9 -12.08 -10.90 12.57
N PRO A 10 -12.84 -10.71 13.68
CA PRO A 10 -12.34 -9.98 14.85
C PRO A 10 -11.18 -10.68 15.58
N LYS A 11 -11.07 -12.01 15.47
CA LYS A 11 -9.97 -12.76 16.06
C LYS A 11 -8.66 -12.56 15.30
N ALA A 12 -8.71 -12.57 13.97
CA ALA A 12 -7.59 -12.21 13.11
C ALA A 12 -7.10 -10.77 13.39
N GLU A 13 -8.02 -9.82 13.51
CA GLU A 13 -7.71 -8.44 13.89
C GLU A 13 -7.03 -8.38 15.27
N ALA A 14 -7.58 -9.06 16.28
CA ALA A 14 -6.99 -9.09 17.62
C ALA A 14 -5.58 -9.71 17.67
N LEU A 15 -5.27 -10.70 16.81
CA LEU A 15 -3.92 -11.25 16.69
C LEU A 15 -2.93 -10.20 16.16
N LEU A 16 -3.34 -9.44 15.15
CA LEU A 16 -2.53 -8.35 14.60
C LEU A 16 -2.35 -7.20 15.59
N GLU A 17 -3.42 -6.78 16.27
CA GLU A 17 -3.36 -5.73 17.28
C GLU A 17 -2.38 -6.11 18.40
N LYS A 18 -2.47 -7.35 18.90
CA LYS A 18 -1.53 -7.86 19.91
C LYS A 18 -0.07 -7.83 19.42
N ALA A 19 0.18 -8.29 18.20
CA ALA A 19 1.52 -8.27 17.62
C ALA A 19 2.06 -6.84 17.43
N LEU A 20 1.19 -5.91 17.04
CA LEU A 20 1.53 -4.49 16.88
C LEU A 20 1.82 -3.83 18.24
N ASP A 21 1.04 -4.12 19.28
CA ASP A 21 1.28 -3.63 20.64
C ASP A 21 2.63 -4.11 21.19
N GLU A 22 2.98 -5.37 20.94
CA GLU A 22 4.30 -5.93 21.28
C GLU A 22 5.43 -5.18 20.56
N ALA A 23 5.26 -4.85 19.27
CA ALA A 23 6.24 -4.05 18.51
C ALA A 23 6.37 -2.62 19.06
N LEU A 24 5.24 -1.97 19.35
CA LEU A 24 5.18 -0.59 19.86
C LEU A 24 5.90 -0.45 21.21
N ALA A 25 5.75 -1.45 22.08
CA ALA A 25 6.45 -1.48 23.37
C ALA A 25 7.98 -1.58 23.23
N LEU A 26 8.48 -2.13 22.12
CA LEU A 26 9.90 -2.40 21.88
C LEU A 26 10.57 -1.35 20.99
N ASN A 27 9.81 -0.64 20.15
CA ASN A 27 10.31 0.39 19.24
C ASN A 27 9.69 1.78 19.51
N PRO A 28 10.42 2.67 20.21
CA PRO A 28 9.92 4.01 20.55
C PRO A 28 9.59 4.90 19.36
N GLU A 29 10.30 4.79 18.23
CA GLU A 29 10.02 5.62 17.05
C GLU A 29 8.73 5.19 16.36
N LEU A 30 8.48 3.88 16.27
CA LEU A 30 7.21 3.34 15.80
C LEU A 30 6.06 3.81 16.70
N ASN A 31 6.27 3.78 18.03
CA ASN A 31 5.28 4.27 18.98
C ASN A 31 5.03 5.77 18.86
N GLN A 32 6.07 6.57 18.66
CA GLN A 32 5.91 8.00 18.42
C GLN A 32 5.13 8.26 17.13
N LEU A 33 5.41 7.53 16.05
CA LEU A 33 4.62 7.63 14.82
C LEU A 33 3.15 7.27 15.07
N SER A 34 2.87 6.24 15.87
CA SER A 34 1.50 5.86 16.24
C SER A 34 0.73 6.99 16.91
N GLN A 35 1.35 7.66 17.89
CA GLN A 35 0.75 8.81 18.58
C GLN A 35 0.56 9.98 17.61
N ASP A 36 1.57 10.29 16.82
CA ASP A 36 1.54 11.38 15.84
C ASP A 36 0.42 11.20 14.80
N LEU A 37 0.22 9.98 14.29
CA LEU A 37 -0.86 9.66 13.36
C LEU A 37 -2.24 9.90 14.01
N LEU A 38 -2.42 9.50 15.26
CA LEU A 38 -3.67 9.71 15.96
C LEU A 38 -3.94 11.21 16.17
N ASP A 39 -2.93 11.94 16.64
CA ASP A 39 -3.05 13.35 17.03
C ASP A 39 -3.18 14.29 15.82
N LYS A 40 -2.39 14.05 14.76
CA LYS A 40 -2.24 14.99 13.63
C LYS A 40 -3.12 14.61 12.45
N THR A 41 -3.44 13.32 12.26
CA THR A 41 -4.21 12.84 11.11
C THR A 41 -5.49 12.11 11.50
N SER A 42 -5.74 11.87 12.79
CA SER A 42 -6.91 11.13 13.29
C SER A 42 -7.05 9.74 12.67
N SER A 43 -5.91 9.09 12.38
CA SER A 43 -5.83 7.73 11.85
C SER A 43 -5.00 6.85 12.78
N ARG A 44 -5.32 5.56 12.87
CA ARG A 44 -4.55 4.63 13.72
C ARG A 44 -3.37 4.11 12.92
N LEU A 45 -2.23 3.82 13.58
CA LEU A 45 -1.09 3.17 12.93
C LEU A 45 -1.50 1.88 12.19
N PHE A 46 -2.41 1.10 12.78
CA PHE A 46 -2.94 -0.13 12.20
C PHE A 46 -3.42 0.04 10.75
N ASP A 47 -4.05 1.18 10.44
CA ASP A 47 -4.61 1.47 9.11
C ASP A 47 -3.53 1.74 8.05
N TRP A 48 -2.26 1.82 8.46
CA TRP A 48 -1.10 2.09 7.58
C TRP A 48 -0.13 0.92 7.48
N VAL A 49 -0.28 -0.13 8.30
CA VAL A 49 0.66 -1.26 8.32
C VAL A 49 0.55 -2.05 7.01
N ASP A 50 1.68 -2.21 6.29
CA ASP A 50 1.75 -3.13 5.14
C ASP A 50 1.95 -4.57 5.60
N TYR A 51 2.89 -4.78 6.52
CA TYR A 51 3.15 -6.09 7.11
C TYR A 51 3.73 -6.03 8.53
N ILE A 52 3.58 -7.14 9.26
CA ILE A 52 4.23 -7.41 10.54
C ILE A 52 5.10 -8.66 10.41
N SER A 53 6.37 -8.56 10.78
CA SER A 53 7.31 -9.69 10.83
C SER A 53 7.29 -10.37 12.21
N LEU A 54 7.09 -11.69 12.21
CA LEU A 54 6.88 -12.53 13.39
C LEU A 54 7.69 -13.82 13.33
N SER A 55 7.89 -14.45 14.48
CA SER A 55 8.45 -15.80 14.59
C SER A 55 7.47 -16.90 14.12
N PRO A 56 7.96 -18.11 13.77
CA PRO A 56 7.12 -19.25 13.40
C PRO A 56 6.09 -19.67 14.45
N ALA A 57 6.29 -19.31 15.73
CA ALA A 57 5.34 -19.59 16.81
C ALA A 57 3.94 -18.95 16.60
N TYR A 58 3.81 -17.93 15.73
CA TYR A 58 2.54 -17.26 15.46
C TYR A 58 1.82 -17.83 14.23
N GLU A 59 2.53 -18.60 13.39
CA GLU A 59 2.07 -19.02 12.06
C GLU A 59 0.75 -19.80 12.12
N GLU A 60 0.69 -20.83 12.98
CA GLU A 60 -0.50 -21.66 13.14
C GLU A 60 -1.74 -20.86 13.59
N ALA A 61 -1.54 -19.85 14.45
CA ALA A 61 -2.63 -19.00 14.93
C ALA A 61 -3.24 -18.17 13.78
N PHE A 62 -2.40 -17.63 12.89
CA PHE A 62 -2.88 -16.87 11.73
C PHE A 62 -3.56 -17.76 10.69
N ILE A 63 -3.00 -18.94 10.41
CA ILE A 63 -3.62 -19.91 9.49
C ILE A 63 -5.00 -20.33 10.00
N ASN A 64 -5.14 -20.61 11.30
CA ASN A 64 -6.42 -20.97 11.92
C ASN A 64 -7.48 -19.85 11.83
N GLU A 65 -7.06 -18.59 11.69
CA GLU A 65 -7.94 -17.44 11.54
C GLU A 65 -8.09 -16.99 10.07
N GLY A 66 -7.71 -17.85 9.11
CA GLY A 66 -8.01 -17.68 7.69
C GLY A 66 -6.91 -17.01 6.86
N TYR A 67 -5.71 -16.85 7.40
CA TYR A 67 -4.56 -16.46 6.58
C TYR A 67 -4.08 -17.62 5.71
N GLU A 68 -3.66 -17.29 4.49
CA GLU A 68 -3.11 -18.22 3.51
C GLU A 68 -1.68 -17.82 3.16
N GLU A 69 -0.82 -18.82 2.96
CA GLU A 69 0.53 -18.60 2.45
C GLU A 69 0.47 -18.19 0.96
N VAL A 70 1.03 -17.03 0.65
CA VAL A 70 1.02 -16.48 -0.73
C VAL A 70 2.42 -16.36 -1.32
N HIS A 71 3.47 -16.46 -0.51
CA HIS A 71 4.85 -16.41 -0.95
C HIS A 71 5.78 -17.04 0.07
N THR A 72 6.77 -17.81 -0.40
CA THR A 72 7.71 -18.53 0.47
C THR A 72 9.10 -18.51 -0.12
N THR A 73 10.07 -18.24 0.75
CA THR A 73 11.50 -18.28 0.44
C THR A 73 12.21 -19.25 1.39
N GLN A 74 13.54 -19.28 1.33
CA GLN A 74 14.36 -20.06 2.26
C GLN A 74 14.46 -19.45 3.67
N HIS A 75 13.94 -18.24 3.88
CA HIS A 75 14.15 -17.48 5.12
C HIS A 75 12.87 -16.93 5.73
N TYR A 76 11.80 -16.84 4.93
CA TYR A 76 10.53 -16.31 5.39
C TYR A 76 9.36 -16.79 4.52
N ARG A 77 8.16 -16.68 5.09
CA ARG A 77 6.87 -16.89 4.43
C ARG A 77 6.00 -15.65 4.59
N VAL A 78 5.18 -15.36 3.58
CA VAL A 78 4.20 -14.27 3.62
C VAL A 78 2.81 -14.87 3.66
N LEU A 79 2.07 -14.53 4.72
CA LEU A 79 0.68 -14.87 4.90
C LEU A 79 -0.22 -13.67 4.58
N TYR A 80 -1.32 -13.94 3.91
CA TYR A 80 -2.33 -12.95 3.51
C TYR A 80 -3.73 -13.46 3.82
N HIS A 81 -4.63 -12.58 4.26
CA HIS A 81 -6.00 -12.94 4.57
C HIS A 81 -6.94 -12.58 3.40
N PRO A 82 -7.50 -13.54 2.64
CA PRO A 82 -8.29 -13.26 1.44
C PRO A 82 -9.67 -12.63 1.74
N GLY A 83 -10.19 -12.81 2.95
CA GLY A 83 -11.52 -12.33 3.34
C GLY A 83 -11.56 -10.90 3.91
N ALA A 84 -10.41 -10.24 4.10
CA ALA A 84 -10.35 -8.94 4.78
C ALA A 84 -9.11 -8.14 4.36
N GLN A 85 -9.20 -6.81 4.38
CA GLN A 85 -8.06 -5.92 4.12
C GLN A 85 -7.20 -5.77 5.39
N PHE A 86 -6.49 -6.84 5.73
CA PHE A 86 -5.53 -6.83 6.84
C PHE A 86 -4.10 -6.65 6.35
N PRO A 87 -3.20 -6.14 7.22
CA PRO A 87 -1.76 -6.25 7.02
C PRO A 87 -1.32 -7.68 6.73
N LYS A 88 -0.27 -7.84 5.92
CA LYS A 88 0.34 -9.15 5.69
C LYS A 88 1.11 -9.57 6.94
N VAL A 89 1.27 -10.88 7.12
CA VAL A 89 2.14 -11.42 8.18
C VAL A 89 3.34 -12.07 7.53
N VAL A 90 4.53 -11.66 7.93
CA VAL A 90 5.79 -12.24 7.45
C VAL A 90 6.31 -13.14 8.57
N ILE A 91 6.33 -14.44 8.33
CA ILE A 91 6.92 -15.41 9.26
C ILE A 91 8.40 -15.54 8.92
N GLU A 92 9.28 -15.05 9.78
CA GLU A 92 10.74 -15.11 9.62
C GLU A 92 11.29 -16.33 10.37
N ASP A 93 11.94 -17.25 9.66
CA ASP A 93 12.30 -18.59 10.19
C ASP A 93 13.21 -18.53 11.43
N ASN A 94 14.03 -17.48 11.52
CA ASN A 94 15.01 -17.28 12.60
C ASN A 94 14.56 -16.25 13.65
N ALA A 95 13.34 -15.73 13.56
CA ALA A 95 12.82 -14.81 14.57
C ALA A 95 12.31 -15.58 15.80
N GLU A 96 12.54 -15.06 16.99
CA GLU A 96 12.06 -15.65 18.26
C GLU A 96 10.74 -15.04 18.75
N LYS A 97 10.41 -13.84 18.25
CA LYS A 97 9.24 -13.04 18.62
C LYS A 97 8.88 -12.10 17.46
N VAL A 98 8.09 -11.05 17.73
CA VAL A 98 7.91 -9.93 16.79
C VAL A 98 9.26 -9.31 16.44
N SER A 99 9.59 -9.27 15.15
CA SER A 99 10.90 -8.82 14.64
C SER A 99 10.80 -7.54 13.80
N GLY A 100 9.60 -7.13 13.37
CA GLY A 100 9.45 -5.86 12.67
C GLY A 100 8.03 -5.49 12.30
N VAL A 101 7.85 -4.21 11.98
CA VAL A 101 6.62 -3.63 11.44
C VAL A 101 6.99 -2.74 10.27
N ALA A 102 6.27 -2.91 9.18
CA ALA A 102 6.40 -2.08 7.98
C ALA A 102 5.14 -1.24 7.77
N VAL A 103 5.34 0.04 7.54
CA VAL A 103 4.26 1.01 7.35
C VAL A 103 4.30 1.54 5.92
N THR A 104 3.15 1.59 5.26
CA THR A 104 3.05 2.08 3.89
C THR A 104 3.17 3.61 3.86
N VAL A 105 4.00 4.11 2.95
CA VAL A 105 4.18 5.54 2.65
C VAL A 105 4.08 5.79 1.15
N ASP A 106 3.67 7.00 0.78
CA ASP A 106 3.40 7.37 -0.61
C ASP A 106 4.72 7.52 -1.38
N SER A 107 5.70 8.12 -0.71
CA SER A 107 7.10 8.17 -1.10
C SER A 107 7.97 8.02 0.14
N ILE A 108 8.96 7.12 0.05
CA ILE A 108 10.00 6.97 1.07
C ILE A 108 10.80 8.26 1.18
N GLU A 109 11.12 8.90 0.05
CA GLU A 109 11.83 10.17 0.03
C GLU A 109 11.07 11.26 0.80
N ASP A 110 9.77 11.42 0.54
CA ASP A 110 8.94 12.40 1.24
C ASP A 110 8.82 12.07 2.74
N PHE A 111 8.79 10.79 3.11
CA PHE A 111 8.81 10.36 4.51
C PHE A 111 10.04 10.88 5.26
N PHE A 112 11.23 10.64 4.73
CA PHE A 112 12.47 11.10 5.35
C PHE A 112 12.64 12.62 5.26
N LEU A 113 12.18 13.25 4.17
CA LEU A 113 12.20 14.70 4.00
C LEU A 113 11.37 15.41 5.08
N ALA A 114 10.14 14.93 5.34
CA ALA A 114 9.26 15.51 6.36
C ALA A 114 9.87 15.44 7.78
N ARG A 115 10.73 14.46 8.02
CA ARG A 115 11.42 14.24 9.30
C ARG A 115 12.77 14.92 9.40
N GLY A 116 13.30 15.46 8.29
CA GLY A 116 14.64 16.03 8.24
C GLY A 116 15.74 14.99 8.42
N GLU A 117 15.46 13.74 8.10
CA GLU A 117 16.35 12.59 8.29
C GLU A 117 16.88 12.08 6.94
N LYS A 118 17.91 11.23 6.99
CA LYS A 118 18.43 10.53 5.81
C LYS A 118 17.91 9.10 5.78
N GLY A 119 17.26 8.73 4.69
CA GLY A 119 16.87 7.35 4.41
C GLY A 119 17.86 6.66 3.48
N HIS A 120 17.86 5.32 3.53
CA HIS A 120 18.56 4.47 2.59
C HIS A 120 17.57 3.48 1.95
N PRO A 121 16.82 3.91 0.92
CA PRO A 121 15.86 3.04 0.28
C PRO A 121 16.53 1.83 -0.40
N GLU A 122 16.02 0.64 -0.11
CA GLU A 122 16.28 -0.60 -0.80
C GLU A 122 15.33 -0.72 -1.99
N GLY A 123 15.85 -0.93 -3.19
CA GLY A 123 15.06 -1.03 -4.43
C GLY A 123 15.04 0.25 -5.25
N SER A 124 14.85 0.10 -6.56
CA SER A 124 14.81 1.20 -7.51
C SER A 124 13.57 2.09 -7.33
N TYR A 125 13.70 3.37 -7.67
CA TYR A 125 12.55 4.26 -7.78
C TYR A 125 11.53 3.70 -8.78
N LEU A 126 10.24 3.78 -8.45
CA LEU A 126 9.12 3.15 -9.16
C LEU A 126 9.07 1.62 -9.13
N ALA A 127 9.90 0.93 -8.34
CA ALA A 127 9.79 -0.50 -8.07
C ALA A 127 8.37 -0.90 -7.61
N THR A 128 7.96 -2.14 -7.89
CA THR A 128 6.68 -2.68 -7.37
C THR A 128 6.67 -2.72 -5.85
N PHE A 129 7.85 -2.98 -5.26
CA PHE A 129 8.09 -2.91 -3.83
C PHE A 129 9.49 -2.33 -3.58
N ARG A 130 9.55 -1.38 -2.65
CA ARG A 130 10.80 -0.86 -2.07
C ARG A 130 10.55 -0.46 -0.63
N ARG A 131 11.61 -0.43 0.17
CA ARG A 131 11.51 -0.14 1.60
C ARG A 131 12.73 0.60 2.12
N ALA A 132 12.61 1.20 3.30
CA ALA A 132 13.74 1.76 4.01
C ALA A 132 13.59 1.52 5.51
N LEU A 133 14.70 1.17 6.17
CA LEU A 133 14.73 1.05 7.62
C LEU A 133 14.72 2.45 8.23
N VAL A 134 13.74 2.71 9.10
CA VAL A 134 13.68 3.95 9.88
C VAL A 134 14.49 3.77 11.16
N SER A 135 14.21 2.70 11.91
CA SER A 135 14.98 2.35 13.11
C SER A 135 14.94 0.87 13.46
N LYS A 136 15.89 0.50 14.32
CA LYS A 136 15.97 -0.81 14.96
C LYS A 136 16.12 -0.64 16.45
N SER A 137 15.16 -1.16 17.22
CA SER A 137 15.14 -1.06 18.68
C SER A 137 14.70 -2.38 19.30
N GLN A 138 15.46 -2.88 20.28
CA GLN A 138 15.14 -4.10 21.04
C GLN A 138 14.76 -5.34 20.21
N GLY A 139 15.34 -5.46 19.02
CA GLY A 139 15.10 -6.55 18.07
C GLY A 139 13.92 -6.33 17.11
N VAL A 140 13.21 -5.20 17.21
CA VAL A 140 12.11 -4.82 16.32
C VAL A 140 12.58 -3.77 15.32
N ASN A 141 12.51 -4.12 14.04
CA ASN A 141 12.78 -3.21 12.93
C ASN A 141 11.51 -2.43 12.55
N PHE A 142 11.61 -1.11 12.45
CA PHE A 142 10.57 -0.27 11.89
C PHE A 142 10.95 0.13 10.46
N TRP A 143 10.14 -0.31 9.50
CA TRP A 143 10.31 -0.03 8.08
C TRP A 143 9.22 0.90 7.56
N VAL A 144 9.56 1.68 6.54
CA VAL A 144 8.58 2.30 5.64
C VAL A 144 8.67 1.67 4.27
N VAL A 145 7.53 1.52 3.60
CA VAL A 145 7.42 0.82 2.31
C VAL A 145 6.63 1.60 1.29
N GLU A 146 7.09 1.57 0.04
CA GLU A 146 6.27 1.87 -1.12
C GLU A 146 5.89 0.55 -1.78
N ARG A 147 4.59 0.27 -1.86
CA ARG A 147 4.07 -0.90 -2.57
C ARG A 147 3.13 -0.44 -3.67
N ARG A 148 3.45 -0.82 -4.90
CA ARG A 148 2.65 -0.56 -6.10
C ARG A 148 1.90 -1.79 -6.57
N GLU A 149 2.51 -2.96 -6.40
CA GLU A 149 1.93 -4.24 -6.80
C GLU A 149 2.50 -5.40 -5.98
N GLY A 150 1.73 -6.49 -5.88
CA GLY A 150 2.21 -7.79 -5.43
C GLY A 150 2.25 -7.98 -3.91
N THR A 151 2.55 -9.22 -3.52
CA THR A 151 2.57 -9.68 -2.12
C THR A 151 3.97 -9.94 -1.57
N HIS A 152 5.00 -9.98 -2.42
CA HIS A 152 6.39 -10.17 -2.02
C HIS A 152 6.93 -8.95 -1.25
N ILE A 153 7.99 -9.15 -0.46
CA ILE A 153 8.65 -8.09 0.33
C ILE A 153 10.11 -7.87 -0.09
N GLU A 154 10.47 -8.36 -1.27
CA GLU A 154 11.80 -8.21 -1.86
C GLU A 154 11.86 -6.93 -2.69
N SER A 155 12.90 -6.14 -2.44
CA SER A 155 13.11 -4.89 -3.15
C SER A 155 13.60 -5.16 -4.59
N GLU A 156 12.92 -4.55 -5.56
CA GLU A 156 13.21 -4.75 -6.99
C GLU A 156 14.30 -3.78 -7.48
N VAL A 157 15.28 -4.28 -8.23
CA VAL A 157 16.22 -3.42 -8.98
C VAL A 157 15.79 -3.36 -10.44
N LEU A 158 15.41 -2.18 -10.89
CA LEU A 158 14.94 -1.92 -12.23
C LEU A 158 16.08 -1.58 -13.19
N SER A 159 15.90 -1.97 -14.45
CA SER A 159 16.66 -1.40 -15.55
C SER A 159 16.12 -0.02 -15.94
N ASP A 160 16.97 0.84 -16.52
CA ASP A 160 16.57 2.16 -17.03
C ASP A 160 15.37 2.07 -17.99
N HIS A 161 15.36 1.05 -18.84
CA HIS A 161 14.26 0.81 -19.78
C HIS A 161 12.93 0.50 -19.06
N ALA A 162 12.97 -0.25 -17.96
CA ALA A 162 11.76 -0.51 -17.17
C ALA A 162 11.25 0.76 -16.48
N VAL A 163 12.14 1.60 -15.96
CA VAL A 163 11.79 2.92 -15.39
C VAL A 163 11.12 3.81 -16.45
N LEU A 164 11.69 3.89 -17.66
CA LEU A 164 11.12 4.66 -18.77
C LEU A 164 9.71 4.19 -19.14
N LYS A 165 9.48 2.88 -19.24
CA LYS A 165 8.15 2.31 -19.50
C LYS A 165 7.12 2.71 -18.43
N ARG A 166 7.51 2.64 -17.15
CA ARG A 166 6.66 3.02 -16.01
C ARG A 166 6.30 4.51 -16.04
N LEU A 167 7.27 5.38 -16.30
CA LEU A 167 7.04 6.83 -16.49
C LEU A 167 6.13 7.12 -17.70
N GLN A 168 6.32 6.39 -18.80
CA GLN A 168 5.48 6.53 -19.99
C GLN A 168 4.02 6.13 -19.69
N ALA A 169 3.78 5.01 -19.01
CA ALA A 169 2.44 4.58 -18.61
C ALA A 169 1.74 5.63 -17.73
N LEU A 170 2.44 6.16 -16.73
CA LEU A 170 1.92 7.25 -15.88
C LEU A 170 1.56 8.50 -16.71
N SER A 171 2.42 8.89 -17.65
CA SER A 171 2.15 10.03 -18.54
C SER A 171 0.95 9.79 -19.45
N MET A 172 0.78 8.58 -20.00
CA MET A 172 -0.34 8.25 -20.87
C MET A 172 -1.68 8.47 -20.17
N TRP A 173 -1.82 7.96 -18.95
CA TRP A 173 -3.05 8.14 -18.19
C TRP A 173 -3.25 9.58 -17.73
N ALA A 174 -2.18 10.28 -17.32
CA ALA A 174 -2.25 11.68 -16.92
C ALA A 174 -2.75 12.58 -18.05
N LEU A 175 -2.36 12.30 -19.30
CA LEU A 175 -2.70 13.11 -20.47
C LEU A 175 -4.02 12.72 -21.15
N ARG A 176 -4.74 11.69 -20.67
CA ARG A 176 -6.03 11.30 -21.25
C ARG A 176 -7.02 12.47 -21.23
N ASN A 177 -7.84 12.57 -22.28
CA ASN A 177 -8.88 13.60 -22.33
C ASN A 177 -9.96 13.31 -21.26
N ARG A 178 -10.28 14.32 -20.45
CA ARG A 178 -11.29 14.24 -19.38
C ARG A 178 -12.48 15.18 -19.62
N ASN A 179 -12.50 15.88 -20.76
CA ASN A 179 -13.51 16.88 -21.11
C ASN A 179 -14.22 16.49 -22.41
N LEU A 180 -14.89 15.33 -22.38
CA LEU A 180 -15.72 14.82 -23.46
C LEU A 180 -17.19 14.91 -23.04
N GLU A 181 -18.06 15.30 -23.97
CA GLU A 181 -19.50 15.39 -23.71
C GLU A 181 -20.18 14.01 -23.72
N ASP A 182 -19.72 13.09 -24.57
CA ASP A 182 -20.22 11.71 -24.62
C ASP A 182 -19.45 10.81 -23.63
N GLU A 183 -20.16 10.36 -22.59
CA GLU A 183 -19.60 9.45 -21.59
C GLU A 183 -19.15 8.12 -22.19
N ASN A 184 -19.83 7.58 -23.23
CA ASN A 184 -19.44 6.33 -23.87
C ASN A 184 -18.13 6.47 -24.63
N GLU A 185 -17.97 7.59 -25.34
CA GLU A 185 -16.71 7.92 -26.00
C GLU A 185 -15.58 8.08 -24.98
N ALA A 186 -15.86 8.75 -23.85
CA ALA A 186 -14.89 8.91 -22.76
C ALA A 186 -14.43 7.58 -22.16
N PHE A 187 -15.34 6.63 -21.94
CA PHE A 187 -14.98 5.28 -21.50
C PHE A 187 -14.19 4.52 -22.55
N SER A 188 -14.59 4.62 -23.82
CA SER A 188 -13.90 3.94 -24.92
C SER A 188 -12.44 4.41 -25.03
N GLN A 189 -12.20 5.73 -24.99
CA GLN A 189 -10.84 6.29 -24.97
C GLN A 189 -10.07 5.89 -23.71
N ALA A 190 -10.73 5.83 -22.55
CA ALA A 190 -10.08 5.39 -21.31
C ALA A 190 -9.63 3.92 -21.39
N PHE A 191 -10.48 3.02 -21.92
CA PHE A 191 -10.11 1.62 -22.12
C PHE A 191 -8.93 1.47 -23.08
N GLU A 192 -8.92 2.19 -24.20
CA GLU A 192 -7.80 2.13 -25.14
C GLU A 192 -6.48 2.54 -24.49
N VAL A 193 -6.47 3.55 -23.61
CA VAL A 193 -5.26 3.96 -22.89
C VAL A 193 -4.87 2.89 -21.87
N ALA A 194 -5.83 2.35 -21.12
CA ALA A 194 -5.59 1.28 -20.15
C ALA A 194 -5.00 0.03 -20.81
N GLU A 195 -5.56 -0.45 -21.92
CA GLU A 195 -5.06 -1.61 -22.67
C GLU A 195 -3.62 -1.41 -23.17
N LYS A 196 -3.29 -0.20 -23.63
CA LYS A 196 -1.92 0.16 -24.02
C LYS A 196 -0.97 0.15 -22.82
N MET A 197 -1.41 0.62 -21.66
CA MET A 197 -0.62 0.56 -20.42
C MET A 197 -0.40 -0.89 -19.98
N VAL A 198 -1.45 -1.72 -19.98
CA VAL A 198 -1.36 -3.15 -19.64
C VAL A 198 -0.35 -3.85 -20.53
N SER A 199 -0.36 -3.55 -21.83
CA SER A 199 0.63 -4.07 -22.78
C SER A 199 2.06 -3.58 -22.51
N LEU A 200 2.23 -2.42 -21.87
CA LEU A 200 3.53 -1.79 -21.63
C LEU A 200 4.16 -2.22 -20.30
N VAL A 201 3.36 -2.26 -19.22
CA VAL A 201 3.83 -2.44 -17.83
C VAL A 201 3.13 -3.58 -17.07
N GLY A 202 2.13 -4.25 -17.66
CA GLY A 202 1.34 -5.27 -16.99
C GLY A 202 0.10 -4.71 -16.28
N GLU A 203 -0.78 -5.61 -15.84
CA GLU A 203 -2.09 -5.27 -15.29
C GLU A 203 -2.01 -4.54 -13.94
N GLY A 204 -1.32 -5.11 -12.94
CA GLY A 204 -1.31 -4.53 -11.60
C GLY A 204 -0.63 -3.16 -11.52
N LEU A 205 0.52 -2.99 -12.17
CA LEU A 205 1.13 -1.65 -12.32
C LEU A 205 0.25 -0.66 -13.09
N SER A 206 -0.46 -1.11 -14.13
CA SER A 206 -1.38 -0.22 -14.85
C SER A 206 -2.51 0.26 -13.95
N ALA A 207 -3.13 -0.66 -13.20
CA ALA A 207 -4.15 -0.34 -12.22
C ALA A 207 -3.61 0.65 -11.18
N TRP A 208 -2.41 0.42 -10.63
CA TRP A 208 -1.78 1.33 -9.68
C TRP A 208 -1.60 2.74 -10.27
N PHE A 209 -1.07 2.87 -11.49
CA PHE A 209 -0.88 4.17 -12.14
C PHE A 209 -2.21 4.89 -12.41
N VAL A 210 -3.26 4.16 -12.78
CA VAL A 210 -4.62 4.71 -12.95
C VAL A 210 -5.10 5.30 -11.62
N LEU A 211 -5.06 4.51 -10.54
CA LEU A 211 -5.47 4.94 -9.19
C LEU A 211 -4.69 6.18 -8.75
N GLU A 212 -3.37 6.17 -8.93
CA GLU A 212 -2.49 7.25 -8.50
C GLU A 212 -2.77 8.57 -9.23
N VAL A 213 -2.89 8.52 -10.54
CA VAL A 213 -3.17 9.71 -11.35
C VAL A 213 -4.57 10.25 -11.11
N GLU A 214 -5.59 9.38 -10.97
CA GLU A 214 -6.95 9.84 -10.67
C GLU A 214 -7.04 10.44 -9.26
N ARG A 215 -6.28 9.92 -8.29
CA ARG A 215 -6.14 10.52 -6.97
C ARG A 215 -5.56 11.92 -7.02
N LYS A 216 -4.46 12.09 -7.76
CA LYS A 216 -3.84 13.40 -7.98
C LYS A 216 -4.81 14.37 -8.65
N TYR A 217 -5.53 13.93 -9.69
CA TYR A 217 -6.54 14.76 -10.36
C TYR A 217 -7.67 15.20 -9.43
N TRP A 218 -8.22 14.26 -8.64
CA TRP A 218 -9.24 14.56 -7.65
C TRP A 218 -8.75 15.54 -6.58
N GLN A 219 -7.56 15.31 -6.00
CA GLN A 219 -7.00 16.18 -4.95
C GLN A 219 -6.81 17.61 -5.46
N MET A 220 -6.35 17.81 -6.70
CA MET A 220 -6.20 19.16 -7.27
C MET A 220 -7.51 19.96 -7.27
N LYS A 221 -8.67 19.29 -7.30
CA LYS A 221 -10.00 19.89 -7.37
C LYS A 221 -10.80 19.79 -6.06
N ASN A 222 -10.26 19.12 -5.05
CA ASN A 222 -10.96 18.86 -3.80
C ASN A 222 -10.23 19.49 -2.60
N ARG A 223 -10.81 20.55 -2.02
CA ARG A 223 -10.21 21.25 -0.88
C ARG A 223 -10.09 20.38 0.37
N ALA A 224 -11.07 19.53 0.64
CA ALA A 224 -11.02 18.65 1.81
C ALA A 224 -9.87 17.62 1.66
N GLY A 225 -9.75 17.01 0.46
CA GLY A 225 -8.64 16.13 0.13
C GLY A 225 -7.28 16.81 0.26
N GLN A 226 -7.13 18.05 -0.22
CA GLN A 226 -5.89 18.82 -0.04
C GLN A 226 -5.53 19.03 1.43
N VAL A 227 -6.51 19.38 2.28
CA VAL A 227 -6.28 19.61 3.71
C VAL A 227 -5.92 18.30 4.42
N GLN A 228 -6.59 17.20 4.09
CA GLN A 228 -6.29 15.88 4.64
C GLN A 228 -4.88 15.43 4.25
N LYS A 229 -4.54 15.48 2.96
CA LYS A 229 -3.20 15.14 2.46
C LYS A 229 -2.13 16.00 3.11
N ALA A 230 -2.35 17.31 3.22
CA ALA A 230 -1.39 18.21 3.85
C ALA A 230 -1.09 17.83 5.30
N ARG A 231 -2.09 17.35 6.06
CA ARG A 231 -1.86 16.83 7.44
C ARG A 231 -1.00 15.57 7.42
N GLN A 232 -1.33 14.61 6.56
CA GLN A 232 -0.55 13.37 6.40
C GLN A 232 0.89 13.65 5.92
N ASP A 233 1.06 14.65 5.07
CA ASP A 233 2.37 15.07 4.55
C ASP A 233 3.26 15.70 5.63
N THR A 234 2.69 16.29 6.68
CA THR A 234 3.50 16.74 7.82
C THR A 234 4.20 15.60 8.55
N LEU A 235 3.73 14.36 8.36
CA LEU A 235 4.33 13.13 8.85
C LEU A 235 5.04 12.33 7.76
N GLY A 236 5.00 12.81 6.52
CA GLY A 236 5.59 12.15 5.36
C GLY A 236 4.85 10.87 4.91
N MET A 237 3.58 10.73 5.27
CA MET A 237 2.79 9.52 5.01
C MET A 237 2.14 9.51 3.63
N GLY A 238 1.75 10.69 3.14
CA GLY A 238 0.98 10.85 1.91
C GLY A 238 -0.36 10.12 1.92
N TRP A 239 -0.76 9.56 0.76
CA TRP A 239 -2.06 8.90 0.56
C TRP A 239 -2.02 7.36 0.66
N SER A 240 -1.07 6.82 1.42
CA SER A 240 -0.91 5.36 1.50
C SER A 240 -2.03 4.61 2.19
N ASN A 241 -2.93 5.30 2.88
CA ASN A 241 -4.20 4.73 3.29
C ASN A 241 -5.10 4.60 2.04
N HIS A 242 -5.26 3.38 1.52
CA HIS A 242 -6.06 3.15 0.33
C HIS A 242 -7.54 3.55 0.55
N ASP A 243 -7.98 4.60 -0.13
CA ASP A 243 -9.40 5.00 -0.17
C ASP A 243 -9.90 5.13 -1.61
N HIS A 244 -11.17 4.80 -1.81
CA HIS A 244 -11.89 4.73 -3.08
C HIS A 244 -12.46 6.09 -3.54
N HIS A 245 -12.03 7.18 -2.89
CA HIS A 245 -12.58 8.53 -3.07
C HIS A 245 -12.49 9.10 -4.49
N THR A 246 -11.71 8.46 -5.36
CA THR A 246 -11.30 8.99 -6.66
C THR A 246 -12.24 8.64 -7.80
N PHE A 247 -13.06 7.60 -7.66
CA PHE A 247 -13.94 7.14 -8.75
C PHE A 247 -15.41 7.43 -8.44
N ARG A 248 -16.04 8.16 -9.35
CA ARG A 248 -17.49 8.41 -9.36
C ARG A 248 -18.00 8.17 -10.77
N SER A 249 -19.04 7.37 -10.90
CA SER A 249 -19.74 7.15 -12.17
C SER A 249 -21.24 7.27 -11.97
N SER A 250 -21.97 7.54 -13.05
CA SER A 250 -23.41 7.29 -13.08
C SER A 250 -23.68 5.79 -12.92
N ARG A 251 -24.92 5.43 -12.57
CA ARG A 251 -25.33 4.03 -12.46
C ARG A 251 -25.21 3.29 -13.80
N ALA A 252 -25.50 3.98 -14.90
CA ALA A 252 -25.42 3.43 -16.25
C ALA A 252 -24.00 2.97 -16.60
N HIS A 253 -22.98 3.71 -16.15
CA HIS A 253 -21.58 3.42 -16.47
C HIS A 253 -20.81 2.74 -15.34
N PHE A 254 -21.47 2.35 -14.24
CA PHE A 254 -20.80 1.70 -13.11
C PHE A 254 -20.14 0.38 -13.52
N GLN A 255 -20.76 -0.40 -14.41
CA GLN A 255 -20.15 -1.64 -14.92
C GLN A 255 -18.90 -1.37 -15.76
N ALA A 256 -18.90 -0.28 -16.54
CA ALA A 256 -17.73 0.12 -17.31
C ALA A 256 -16.59 0.58 -16.38
N LEU A 257 -16.92 1.33 -15.33
CA LEU A 257 -15.95 1.72 -14.31
C LEU A 257 -15.36 0.51 -13.55
N VAL A 258 -16.17 -0.48 -13.19
CA VAL A 258 -15.68 -1.69 -12.50
C VAL A 258 -14.84 -2.58 -13.42
N ARG A 259 -15.07 -2.54 -14.73
CA ARG A 259 -14.25 -3.25 -15.72
C ARG A 259 -12.89 -2.59 -15.94
N LEU A 260 -12.83 -1.26 -15.81
CA LEU A 260 -11.62 -0.47 -16.00
C LEU A 260 -10.63 -0.70 -14.84
#